data_AF-X0V373-F1
#
_entry.id   AF-X0V373-F1
#
_cell.length_a   1.000
_cell.length_b   1.000
_cell.length_c   1.000
_cell.angle_alpha   90.00
_cell.angle_beta   90.00
_cell.angle_gamma   90.00
#
_symmetry.space_group_name_H-M   'P 1'
#
loop_
_entity.id
_entity.type
_entity.pdbx_description
1 polymer ?
#
loop_
_entity_poly.entity_id
_entity_poly.type
_entity_poly.pdbx_seq_one_letter_code
_entity_poly.pdbx_strand_id
1 'polypeptide(L)'
;MKVFIITEGGKNIGFGHITRCLSLYQAFEERGIKPRFIINGDKDIEYLLKDVNYQIFNWLNEKNKLFKKIKDADIAIIDSYLADVSVYNTLSDLIKTPVYVDDNKRLDYPDGVVLNRNIHAETLNYPKKNGITYLLGPRYTPLRKEFWEVPEKKIKENIESIMITFGGDDAKNMTPKILVFLNNNYPNLIKNIIIGKAFQNIDDIKKRADKNTNLIYYPDAEKMKEV
;
A
#
# COMPACT_ATOMS: atom_id res chain seq x y z
N MET A 1 12.76 -21.05 -3.41
CA MET A 1 12.85 -19.72 -4.03
C MET A 1 13.13 -18.67 -2.95
N LYS A 2 14.13 -17.82 -3.15
CA LYS A 2 14.52 -16.72 -2.25
C LYS A 2 13.95 -15.40 -2.79
N VAL A 3 13.03 -14.81 -2.05
CA VAL A 3 12.34 -13.57 -2.42
C VAL A 3 12.67 -12.47 -1.42
N PHE A 4 13.03 -11.29 -1.91
CA PHE A 4 13.20 -10.09 -1.10
C PHE A 4 12.22 -9.00 -1.51
N ILE A 5 11.71 -8.27 -0.53
CA ILE A 5 10.86 -7.08 -0.73
C ILE A 5 11.55 -5.89 -0.07
N ILE A 6 11.93 -4.90 -0.87
CA ILE A 6 12.74 -3.75 -0.50
C ILE A 6 11.85 -2.51 -0.57
N THR A 7 11.70 -1.80 0.54
CA THR A 7 10.74 -0.69 0.61
C THR A 7 11.13 0.29 1.72
N GLU A 8 10.37 1.36 1.82
CA GLU A 8 10.44 2.34 2.89
C GLU A 8 9.07 2.52 3.58
N GLY A 9 9.08 3.02 4.80
CA GLY A 9 7.87 3.31 5.56
C GLY A 9 8.18 3.78 6.97
N GLY A 10 7.29 4.57 7.56
CA GLY A 10 7.50 5.16 8.88
C GLY A 10 6.77 6.48 9.02
N LYS A 11 6.92 7.16 10.15
CA LYS A 11 6.10 8.34 10.50
C LYS A 11 6.16 9.48 9.47
N ASN A 12 7.33 9.69 8.87
CA ASN A 12 7.55 10.79 7.90
C ASN A 12 7.35 10.37 6.43
N ILE A 13 7.14 9.08 6.16
CA ILE A 13 7.01 8.49 4.81
C ILE A 13 5.57 8.06 4.54
N GLY A 14 4.86 7.63 5.60
CA GLY A 14 3.58 6.96 5.53
C GLY A 14 3.73 5.44 5.48
N PHE A 15 2.59 4.74 5.49
CA PHE A 15 2.52 3.27 5.56
C PHE A 15 2.09 2.63 4.24
N GLY A 16 1.92 3.43 3.18
CA GLY A 16 1.37 2.99 1.90
C GLY A 16 2.22 1.91 1.21
N HIS A 17 3.54 2.09 1.15
CA HIS A 17 4.41 1.09 0.51
C HIS A 17 4.44 -0.21 1.32
N ILE A 18 4.55 -0.12 2.65
CA ILE A 18 4.54 -1.29 3.54
C ILE A 18 3.27 -2.11 3.35
N THR A 19 2.09 -1.49 3.45
CA THR A 19 0.80 -2.20 3.35
C THR A 19 0.59 -2.84 1.98
N ARG A 20 1.01 -2.18 0.91
CA ARG A 20 0.99 -2.72 -0.46
C ARG A 20 1.96 -3.89 -0.64
N CYS A 21 3.18 -3.74 -0.16
CA CYS A 21 4.19 -4.78 -0.18
C CYS A 21 3.81 -5.98 0.69
N LEU A 22 3.09 -5.78 1.79
CA LEU A 22 2.54 -6.86 2.61
C LEU A 22 1.51 -7.69 1.84
N SER A 23 0.75 -7.06 0.96
CA SER A 23 -0.19 -7.77 0.08
C SER A 23 0.55 -8.71 -0.89
N LEU A 24 1.69 -8.26 -1.44
CA LEU A 24 2.58 -9.11 -2.24
C LEU A 24 3.21 -10.23 -1.39
N TYR A 25 3.60 -9.92 -0.14
CA TYR A 25 4.12 -10.91 0.80
C TYR A 25 3.14 -12.06 1.05
N GLN A 26 1.88 -11.72 1.35
CA GLN A 26 0.80 -12.69 1.55
C GLN A 26 0.60 -13.58 0.32
N ALA A 27 0.68 -13.01 -0.89
CA ALA A 27 0.56 -13.77 -2.14
C ALA A 27 1.72 -14.77 -2.38
N PHE A 28 2.90 -14.54 -1.80
CA PHE A 28 3.98 -15.53 -1.79
C PHE A 28 3.78 -16.57 -0.69
N GLU A 29 3.32 -16.15 0.48
CA GLU A 29 3.10 -17.04 1.63
C GLU A 29 2.06 -18.11 1.32
N GLU A 30 0.98 -17.74 0.61
CA GLU A 30 -0.05 -18.67 0.10
C GLU A 30 0.49 -19.68 -0.92
N ARG A 31 1.68 -19.41 -1.49
CA ARG A 31 2.41 -20.35 -2.37
C ARG A 31 3.53 -21.10 -1.62
N GLY A 32 3.56 -21.06 -0.30
CA GLY A 32 4.57 -21.70 0.54
C GLY A 32 5.95 -21.04 0.49
N ILE A 33 6.05 -19.80 0.01
CA ILE A 33 7.28 -19.03 -0.05
C ILE A 33 7.21 -17.93 1.00
N LYS A 34 8.20 -17.83 1.88
CA LYS A 34 8.28 -16.76 2.88
C LYS A 34 9.31 -15.70 2.46
N PRO A 35 8.89 -14.56 1.88
CA PRO A 35 9.83 -13.50 1.51
C PRO A 35 10.55 -12.91 2.72
N ARG A 36 11.62 -12.17 2.46
CA ARG A 36 12.27 -11.32 3.46
C ARG A 36 12.10 -9.84 3.11
N PHE A 37 11.53 -9.07 4.03
CA PHE A 37 11.48 -7.62 3.94
C PHE A 37 12.82 -6.98 4.29
N ILE A 38 13.21 -5.96 3.52
CA ILE A 38 14.26 -5.01 3.85
C ILE A 38 13.63 -3.62 3.83
N ILE A 39 13.57 -2.98 5.00
CA ILE A 39 12.79 -1.76 5.17
C ILE A 39 13.70 -0.62 5.63
N ASN A 40 13.65 0.50 4.90
CA ASN A 40 14.15 1.77 5.39
C ASN A 40 13.03 2.47 6.17
N GLY A 41 13.10 2.44 7.49
CA GLY A 41 12.02 2.89 8.37
C GLY A 41 12.42 2.98 9.83
N ASP A 42 11.51 3.50 10.64
CA ASP A 42 11.61 3.57 12.10
C ASP A 42 10.90 2.36 12.76
N LYS A 43 10.91 2.28 14.09
CA LYS A 43 10.23 1.20 14.82
C LYS A 43 8.70 1.33 14.81
N ASP A 44 8.17 2.48 14.39
CA ASP A 44 6.72 2.71 14.42
C ASP A 44 5.99 1.81 13.40
N ILE A 45 6.70 1.17 12.46
CA ILE A 45 6.11 0.22 11.52
C ILE A 45 5.98 -1.21 12.08
N GLU A 46 6.57 -1.55 13.22
CA GLU A 46 6.67 -2.94 13.68
C GLU A 46 5.29 -3.58 13.93
N TYR A 47 4.30 -2.79 14.33
CA TYR A 47 2.92 -3.29 14.50
C TYR A 47 2.29 -3.79 13.19
N LEU A 48 2.79 -3.34 12.03
CA LEU A 48 2.35 -3.81 10.70
C LEU A 48 3.09 -5.07 10.25
N LEU A 49 4.20 -5.41 10.90
CA LEU A 49 5.12 -6.48 10.50
C LEU A 49 4.97 -7.74 11.37
N LYS A 50 3.83 -7.90 12.06
CA LYS A 50 3.54 -9.09 12.85
C LYS A 50 3.60 -10.33 11.95
N ASP A 51 4.34 -11.35 12.39
CA ASP A 51 4.55 -12.63 11.66
C ASP A 51 5.32 -12.52 10.33
N VAL A 52 5.79 -11.32 9.98
CA VAL A 52 6.58 -11.05 8.78
C VAL A 52 8.07 -11.30 9.05
N ASN A 53 8.76 -11.94 8.11
CA ASN A 53 10.21 -12.02 8.11
C ASN A 53 10.80 -10.71 7.56
N TYR A 54 11.35 -9.86 8.43
CA TYR A 54 11.86 -8.54 8.03
C TYR A 54 13.24 -8.21 8.62
N GLN A 55 13.86 -7.18 8.06
CA GLN A 55 15.02 -6.50 8.63
C GLN A 55 14.88 -4.99 8.35
N ILE A 56 15.07 -4.17 9.39
CA ILE A 56 15.07 -2.71 9.29
C ILE A 56 16.52 -2.22 9.24
N PHE A 57 16.87 -1.46 8.21
CA PHE A 57 18.09 -0.65 8.13
C PHE A 57 17.97 0.36 6.99
N ASN A 58 18.76 1.43 7.04
CA ASN A 58 18.77 2.45 5.99
C ASN A 58 19.49 1.95 4.74
N TRP A 59 18.80 1.15 3.93
CA TRP A 59 19.36 0.56 2.72
C TRP A 59 19.67 1.58 1.63
N LEU A 60 19.08 2.79 1.68
CA LEU A 60 19.42 3.89 0.77
C LEU A 60 20.86 4.37 1.00
N ASN A 61 21.28 4.45 2.27
CA ASN A 61 22.65 4.83 2.64
C ASN A 61 23.59 3.63 2.71
N GLU A 62 23.07 2.43 2.99
CA GLU A 62 23.83 1.18 3.11
C GLU A 62 23.64 0.25 1.88
N LYS A 63 23.70 0.80 0.66
CA LYS A 63 23.45 0.05 -0.61
C LYS A 63 24.30 -1.22 -0.72
N ASN A 64 25.58 -1.18 -0.35
CA ASN A 64 26.47 -2.35 -0.39
C ASN A 64 25.99 -3.50 0.51
N LYS A 65 25.44 -3.17 1.69
CA LYS A 65 24.85 -4.14 2.62
C LYS A 65 23.56 -4.73 2.06
N LEU A 66 22.74 -3.92 1.39
CA LEU A 66 21.55 -4.38 0.66
C LEU A 66 21.95 -5.39 -0.42
N PHE A 67 22.84 -5.01 -1.35
CA PHE A 67 23.23 -5.88 -2.47
C PHE A 67 23.89 -7.17 -2.00
N LYS A 68 24.75 -7.12 -0.99
CA LYS A 68 25.34 -8.33 -0.38
C LYS A 68 24.28 -9.29 0.19
N LYS A 69 23.15 -8.78 0.70
CA LYS A 69 22.08 -9.60 1.28
C LYS A 69 21.21 -10.26 0.21
N ILE A 70 20.95 -9.56 -0.89
CA ILE A 70 20.05 -10.03 -1.94
C ILE A 70 20.76 -10.74 -3.10
N LYS A 71 22.09 -10.84 -3.07
CA LYS A 71 22.90 -11.40 -4.17
C LYS A 71 22.48 -12.77 -4.68
N ASP A 72 21.89 -13.60 -3.81
CA ASP A 72 21.45 -14.96 -4.14
C ASP A 72 19.92 -15.04 -4.25
N ALA A 73 19.23 -13.90 -4.43
CA ALA A 73 17.78 -13.86 -4.56
C ALA A 73 17.35 -14.30 -5.96
N ASP A 74 16.26 -15.06 -6.02
CA ASP A 74 15.60 -15.38 -7.29
C ASP A 74 14.75 -14.18 -7.75
N ILE A 75 14.11 -13.50 -6.79
CA ILE A 75 13.23 -12.34 -7.02
C ILE A 75 13.55 -11.24 -6.01
N ALA A 76 13.67 -10.01 -6.48
CA ALA A 76 13.76 -8.81 -5.63
C ALA A 76 12.72 -7.78 -6.08
N ILE A 77 11.75 -7.51 -5.22
CA ILE A 77 10.73 -6.48 -5.43
C ILE A 77 11.19 -5.21 -4.74
N ILE A 78 11.17 -4.07 -5.42
CA ILE A 78 11.49 -2.76 -4.85
C ILE A 78 10.31 -1.79 -5.03
N ASP A 79 9.90 -1.14 -3.95
CA ASP A 79 8.88 -0.08 -3.91
C ASP A 79 9.46 1.16 -3.21
N SER A 80 10.07 2.05 -4.00
CA SER A 80 10.74 3.24 -3.48
C SER A 80 10.76 4.40 -4.48
N TYR A 81 10.28 5.55 -4.04
CA TYR A 81 10.43 6.81 -4.77
C TYR A 81 11.80 7.45 -4.53
N LEU A 82 12.46 7.08 -3.42
CA LEU A 82 13.73 7.65 -3.00
C LEU A 82 14.93 7.03 -3.71
N ALA A 83 14.84 5.76 -4.13
CA ALA A 83 15.91 5.12 -4.88
C ALA A 83 16.12 5.79 -6.25
N ASP A 84 17.37 6.11 -6.56
CA ASP A 84 17.79 6.53 -7.89
C ASP A 84 17.87 5.34 -8.86
N VAL A 85 17.97 5.61 -10.17
CA VAL A 85 18.05 4.59 -11.23
C VAL A 85 19.25 3.63 -11.07
N SER A 86 20.33 4.05 -10.39
CA SER A 86 21.50 3.19 -10.21
C SER A 86 21.19 1.96 -9.38
N VAL A 87 20.30 2.09 -8.38
CA VAL A 87 19.82 0.95 -7.58
C VAL A 87 19.07 -0.05 -8.46
N TYR A 88 18.22 0.44 -9.36
CA TYR A 88 17.44 -0.40 -10.27
C TYR A 88 18.34 -1.11 -11.28
N ASN A 89 19.36 -0.43 -11.82
CA ASN A 89 20.35 -1.04 -12.71
C ASN A 89 21.12 -2.16 -12.00
N THR A 90 21.59 -1.91 -10.77
CA THR A 90 22.28 -2.96 -9.98
C THR A 90 21.35 -4.15 -9.69
N LEU A 91 20.06 -3.92 -9.43
CA LEU A 91 19.10 -5.01 -9.27
C LEU A 91 18.91 -5.80 -10.57
N SER A 92 18.87 -5.11 -11.72
CA SER A 92 18.80 -5.74 -13.04
C SER A 92 19.97 -6.68 -13.31
N ASP A 93 21.18 -6.25 -12.97
CA ASP A 93 22.40 -7.04 -13.21
C ASP A 93 22.55 -8.21 -12.21
N LEU A 94 22.10 -8.00 -10.97
CA LEU A 94 22.34 -8.94 -9.86
C LEU A 94 21.26 -10.01 -9.72
N ILE A 95 20.01 -9.70 -10.06
CA ILE A 95 18.84 -10.50 -9.70
C ILE A 95 18.20 -11.07 -10.95
N LYS A 96 17.85 -12.35 -10.91
CA LYS A 96 17.21 -13.03 -12.04
C LYS A 96 15.86 -12.41 -12.42
N THR A 97 15.05 -12.05 -11.43
CA THR A 97 13.75 -11.40 -11.63
C THR A 97 13.61 -10.18 -10.73
N PRO A 98 14.11 -9.01 -11.16
CA PRO A 98 13.88 -7.77 -10.45
C PRO A 98 12.48 -7.24 -10.78
N VAL A 99 11.77 -6.76 -9.77
CA VAL A 99 10.40 -6.22 -9.91
C VAL A 99 10.36 -4.81 -9.33
N TYR A 100 9.89 -3.86 -10.12
CA TYR A 100 9.87 -2.44 -9.81
C TYR A 100 8.43 -2.00 -9.63
N VAL A 101 8.05 -1.64 -8.41
CA VAL A 101 6.74 -1.04 -8.16
C VAL A 101 6.80 0.43 -8.56
N ASP A 102 5.84 0.83 -9.40
CA ASP A 102 5.76 2.18 -9.94
C ASP A 102 4.32 2.69 -9.93
N ASP A 103 4.22 4.00 -10.06
CA ASP A 103 2.98 4.76 -9.96
C ASP A 103 2.78 5.71 -11.13
N ASN A 104 3.85 6.39 -11.51
CA ASN A 104 3.80 7.59 -12.33
C ASN A 104 4.82 7.57 -13.46
N LYS A 105 5.39 6.40 -13.80
CA LYS A 105 6.46 6.26 -14.81
C LYS A 105 7.63 7.17 -14.45
N ARG A 106 8.11 7.05 -13.21
CA ARG A 106 9.14 7.96 -12.67
C ARG A 106 10.47 7.85 -13.38
N LEU A 107 10.84 6.62 -13.76
CA LEU A 107 12.17 6.28 -14.25
C LEU A 107 12.08 5.59 -15.60
N ASP A 108 13.19 5.65 -16.33
CA ASP A 108 13.46 4.73 -17.41
C ASP A 108 14.05 3.44 -16.85
N TYR A 109 13.18 2.51 -16.47
CA TYR A 109 13.57 1.28 -15.78
C TYR A 109 14.45 0.37 -16.67
N PRO A 110 15.41 -0.37 -16.08
CA PRO A 110 16.22 -1.39 -16.77
C PRO A 110 15.43 -2.70 -16.93
N ASP A 111 16.10 -3.74 -17.43
CA ASP A 111 15.53 -5.07 -17.67
C ASP A 111 14.91 -5.65 -16.38
N GLY A 112 13.72 -6.22 -16.50
CA GLY A 112 12.95 -6.67 -15.33
C GLY A 112 11.44 -6.64 -15.52
N VAL A 113 10.74 -6.54 -14.40
CA VAL A 113 9.27 -6.43 -14.37
C VAL A 113 8.88 -5.09 -13.77
N VAL A 114 8.14 -4.26 -14.50
CA VAL A 114 7.54 -3.03 -13.96
C VAL A 114 6.09 -3.31 -13.60
N LEU A 115 5.74 -3.10 -12.32
CA LEU A 115 4.39 -3.24 -11.79
C LEU A 115 3.79 -1.86 -11.54
N ASN A 116 2.82 -1.45 -12.37
CA ASN A 116 2.01 -0.28 -12.10
C ASN A 116 0.51 -0.64 -12.10
N ARG A 117 -0.03 -0.74 -10.89
CA ARG A 117 -1.42 -1.09 -10.59
C ARG A 117 -2.45 0.01 -10.87
N ASN A 118 -2.02 1.24 -11.13
CA ASN A 118 -2.96 2.36 -11.25
C ASN A 118 -3.93 2.16 -12.41
N ILE A 119 -5.18 2.63 -12.26
CA ILE A 119 -6.23 2.49 -13.29
C ILE A 119 -5.82 3.10 -14.64
N HIS A 120 -4.97 4.12 -14.63
CA HIS A 120 -4.48 4.82 -15.81
C HIS A 120 -3.06 4.37 -16.22
N ALA A 121 -2.52 3.29 -15.63
CA ALA A 121 -1.14 2.87 -15.89
C ALA A 121 -0.87 2.55 -17.37
N GLU A 122 -1.86 1.95 -18.05
CA GLU A 122 -1.78 1.64 -19.48
C GLU A 122 -1.68 2.89 -20.36
N THR A 123 -2.18 4.05 -19.88
CA THR A 123 -2.13 5.31 -20.62
C THR A 123 -0.85 6.11 -20.38
N LEU A 124 0.04 5.68 -19.48
CA LEU A 124 1.31 6.36 -19.18
C LEU A 124 2.38 6.16 -20.28
N ASN A 125 2.07 5.39 -21.34
CA ASN A 125 2.92 5.17 -22.50
C ASN A 125 4.32 4.66 -22.12
N TYR A 126 4.43 3.62 -21.28
CA TYR A 126 5.72 3.00 -20.94
C TYR A 126 6.50 2.62 -22.21
N PRO A 127 7.84 2.77 -22.22
CA PRO A 127 8.64 2.51 -23.40
C PRO A 127 8.60 1.02 -23.76
N LYS A 128 8.46 0.70 -25.05
CA LYS A 128 8.52 -0.69 -25.52
C LYS A 128 9.98 -1.11 -25.66
N LYS A 129 10.54 -1.66 -24.58
CA LYS A 129 11.93 -2.16 -24.53
C LYS A 129 11.95 -3.68 -24.46
N ASN A 130 12.94 -4.28 -25.13
CA ASN A 130 13.28 -5.68 -24.87
C ASN A 130 13.79 -5.82 -23.43
N GLY A 131 13.61 -6.99 -22.83
CA GLY A 131 14.07 -7.24 -21.45
C GLY A 131 13.13 -6.73 -20.36
N ILE A 132 12.08 -5.95 -20.69
CA ILE A 132 11.12 -5.45 -19.71
C ILE A 132 9.73 -6.05 -19.92
N THR A 133 9.15 -6.55 -18.84
CA THR A 133 7.74 -6.97 -18.77
C THR A 133 6.94 -5.93 -18.00
N TYR A 134 5.90 -5.37 -18.62
CA TYR A 134 5.02 -4.40 -17.97
C TYR A 134 3.74 -5.09 -17.48
N LEU A 135 3.51 -5.01 -16.16
CA LEU A 135 2.27 -5.42 -15.50
C LEU A 135 1.49 -4.16 -15.14
N LEU A 136 0.65 -3.71 -16.09
CA LEU A 136 -0.07 -2.44 -16.01
C LEU A 136 -1.57 -2.63 -15.75
N GLY A 137 -2.13 -1.72 -14.96
CA GLY A 137 -3.56 -1.62 -14.75
C GLY A 137 -4.08 -2.40 -13.53
N PRO A 138 -5.38 -2.26 -13.25
CA PRO A 138 -5.97 -2.69 -11.99
C PRO A 138 -5.93 -4.22 -11.79
N ARG A 139 -5.78 -5.02 -12.86
CA ARG A 139 -5.63 -6.47 -12.78
C ARG A 139 -4.41 -6.92 -11.98
N TYR A 140 -3.42 -6.03 -11.79
CA TYR A 140 -2.21 -6.30 -11.02
C TYR A 140 -2.19 -5.58 -9.68
N THR A 141 -3.35 -5.12 -9.18
CA THR A 141 -3.44 -4.47 -7.88
C THR A 141 -3.12 -5.45 -6.76
N PRO A 142 -2.06 -5.22 -5.97
CA PRO A 142 -1.79 -6.06 -4.81
C PRO A 142 -2.82 -5.73 -3.72
N LEU A 143 -3.76 -6.64 -3.54
CA LEU A 143 -4.79 -6.57 -2.50
C LEU A 143 -4.39 -7.46 -1.32
N ARG A 144 -4.74 -7.05 -0.10
CA ARG A 144 -4.59 -7.90 1.08
C ARG A 144 -5.51 -9.12 0.95
N LYS A 145 -5.11 -10.26 1.53
CA LYS A 145 -5.80 -11.55 1.39
C LYS A 145 -7.30 -11.49 1.70
N GLU A 146 -7.68 -10.63 2.64
CA GLU A 146 -9.06 -10.45 3.09
C GLU A 146 -9.97 -9.95 1.96
N PHE A 147 -9.40 -9.34 0.92
CA PHE A 147 -10.08 -8.77 -0.24
C PHE A 147 -9.94 -9.59 -1.53
N TRP A 148 -9.35 -10.79 -1.49
CA TRP A 148 -9.23 -11.63 -2.69
C TRP A 148 -10.56 -12.27 -3.08
N GLU A 149 -11.22 -12.88 -2.09
CA GLU A 149 -12.50 -13.57 -2.26
C GLU A 149 -13.59 -12.71 -1.63
N VAL A 150 -14.07 -11.71 -2.36
CA VAL A 150 -15.18 -10.84 -1.94
C VAL A 150 -16.46 -11.24 -2.66
N PRO A 151 -17.58 -11.40 -1.94
CA PRO A 151 -18.85 -11.70 -2.58
C PRO A 151 -19.30 -10.53 -3.45
N GLU A 152 -20.11 -10.83 -4.47
CA GLU A 152 -20.74 -9.79 -5.27
C GLU A 152 -21.58 -8.87 -4.39
N LYS A 153 -21.33 -7.56 -4.49
CA LYS A 153 -22.03 -6.57 -3.68
C LYS A 153 -23.43 -6.36 -4.25
N LYS A 154 -24.45 -6.68 -3.45
CA LYS A 154 -25.83 -6.30 -3.77
C LYS A 154 -25.98 -4.78 -3.70
N ILE A 155 -26.23 -4.16 -4.84
CA ILE A 155 -26.44 -2.72 -4.94
C ILE A 155 -27.89 -2.41 -4.57
N LYS A 156 -28.08 -1.60 -3.54
CA LYS A 156 -29.41 -1.09 -3.14
C LYS A 156 -29.81 0.08 -4.04
N GLU A 157 -31.10 0.23 -4.31
CA GLU A 157 -31.64 1.35 -5.10
C GLU A 157 -31.47 2.70 -4.38
N ASN A 158 -31.61 2.69 -3.05
CA ASN A 158 -31.50 3.88 -2.21
C ASN A 158 -30.25 3.82 -1.33
N ILE A 159 -29.58 4.96 -1.18
CA ILE A 159 -28.42 5.09 -0.30
C ILE A 159 -28.91 5.20 1.15
N GLU A 160 -28.66 4.15 1.93
CA GLU A 160 -29.00 4.09 3.35
C GLU A 160 -27.81 4.43 4.25
N SER A 161 -26.60 4.15 3.79
CA SER A 161 -25.36 4.40 4.53
C SER A 161 -24.21 4.81 3.61
N ILE A 162 -23.21 5.47 4.20
CA ILE A 162 -21.97 5.86 3.54
C ILE A 162 -20.78 5.52 4.43
N MET A 163 -19.75 4.90 3.85
CA MET A 163 -18.45 4.79 4.47
C MET A 163 -17.59 6.00 4.11
N ILE A 164 -16.94 6.60 5.09
CA ILE A 164 -16.03 7.73 4.92
C ILE A 164 -14.67 7.34 5.46
N THR A 165 -13.67 7.35 4.58
CA THR A 165 -12.28 7.09 4.94
C THR A 165 -11.36 8.03 4.16
N PHE A 166 -10.40 8.63 4.87
CA PHE A 166 -9.32 9.44 4.29
C PHE A 166 -7.95 8.78 4.50
N GLY A 167 -7.94 7.45 4.62
CA GLY A 167 -6.73 6.68 4.88
C GLY A 167 -6.33 6.70 6.35
N GLY A 168 -5.02 6.66 6.61
CA GLY A 168 -4.47 6.39 7.94
C GLY A 168 -4.43 7.58 8.91
N ASP A 169 -4.42 8.82 8.42
CA ASP A 169 -4.12 10.02 9.21
C ASP A 169 -5.11 11.19 9.05
N ASP A 170 -5.88 11.25 7.95
CA ASP A 170 -6.69 12.42 7.58
C ASP A 170 -5.91 13.74 7.70
N ALA A 171 -4.69 13.77 7.15
CA ALA A 171 -3.75 14.90 7.29
C ALA A 171 -4.33 16.28 6.91
N LYS A 172 -5.35 16.32 6.05
CA LYS A 172 -6.02 17.55 5.59
C LYS A 172 -7.27 17.92 6.38
N ASN A 173 -7.55 17.19 7.47
CA ASN A 173 -8.70 17.38 8.34
C ASN A 173 -10.02 17.44 7.53
N MET A 174 -10.22 16.47 6.65
CA MET A 174 -11.36 16.40 5.73
C MET A 174 -12.57 15.72 6.37
N THR A 175 -12.36 14.77 7.27
CA THR A 175 -13.45 14.01 7.90
C THR A 175 -14.48 14.94 8.58
N PRO A 176 -14.07 15.92 9.43
CA PRO A 176 -15.03 16.85 10.04
C PRO A 176 -15.81 17.68 9.02
N LYS A 177 -15.16 18.11 7.93
CA LYS A 177 -15.79 18.96 6.90
C LYS A 177 -16.88 18.20 6.15
N ILE A 178 -16.59 16.96 5.75
CA ILE A 178 -17.57 16.08 5.11
C ILE A 178 -18.70 15.75 6.07
N LEU A 179 -18.40 15.50 7.35
CA LEU A 179 -19.42 15.18 8.33
C LEU A 179 -20.42 16.32 8.53
N VAL A 180 -19.95 17.57 8.61
CA VAL A 180 -20.84 18.75 8.66
C VAL A 180 -21.73 18.83 7.42
N PHE A 181 -21.15 18.65 6.23
CA PHE A 181 -21.91 18.67 4.98
C PHE A 181 -23.00 17.59 4.98
N LEU A 182 -22.66 16.36 5.36
CA LEU A 182 -23.62 15.25 5.38
C LEU A 182 -24.70 15.43 6.45
N ASN A 183 -24.37 15.94 7.62
CA ASN A 183 -25.37 16.19 8.66
C ASN A 183 -26.39 17.24 8.22
N ASN A 184 -25.94 18.29 7.53
CA ASN A 184 -26.81 19.38 7.09
C ASN A 184 -27.72 18.99 5.92
N ASN A 185 -27.22 18.17 4.98
CA ASN A 185 -27.93 17.86 3.74
C ASN A 185 -28.58 16.47 3.73
N TYR A 186 -28.06 15.54 4.53
CA TYR A 186 -28.48 14.13 4.57
C TYR A 186 -28.56 13.62 6.03
N PRO A 187 -29.37 14.25 6.90
CA PRO A 187 -29.39 13.95 8.34
C PRO A 187 -29.79 12.50 8.65
N ASN A 188 -30.61 11.87 7.80
CA ASN A 188 -31.08 10.49 7.98
C ASN A 188 -30.10 9.44 7.48
N LEU A 189 -29.03 9.83 6.78
CA LEU A 189 -28.02 8.91 6.26
C LEU A 189 -27.16 8.37 7.41
N ILE A 190 -26.90 7.07 7.42
CA ILE A 190 -25.94 6.45 8.35
C ILE A 190 -24.52 6.73 7.86
N LYS A 191 -23.68 7.37 8.68
CA LYS A 191 -22.28 7.68 8.33
C LYS A 191 -21.34 6.78 9.11
N ASN A 192 -20.67 5.87 8.42
CA ASN A 192 -19.63 5.01 8.98
C ASN A 192 -18.26 5.68 8.77
N ILE A 193 -17.72 6.29 9.83
CA ILE A 193 -16.45 7.03 9.79
C ILE A 193 -15.32 6.10 10.21
N ILE A 194 -14.39 5.86 9.28
CA ILE A 194 -13.17 5.10 9.57
C ILE A 194 -12.13 6.06 10.16
N ILE A 195 -11.70 5.77 11.38
CA ILE A 195 -10.68 6.55 12.09
C ILE A 195 -9.37 5.75 12.08
N GLY A 196 -8.38 6.26 11.35
CA GLY A 196 -7.04 5.68 11.26
C GLY A 196 -6.18 5.99 12.49
N LYS A 197 -5.18 5.13 12.77
CA LYS A 197 -4.31 5.20 13.96
C LYS A 197 -3.53 6.52 14.10
N ALA A 198 -3.31 7.23 13.00
CA ALA A 198 -2.55 8.47 12.99
C ALA A 198 -3.44 9.72 13.04
N PHE A 199 -4.77 9.60 13.15
CA PHE A 199 -5.68 10.74 13.22
C PHE A 199 -5.37 11.63 14.45
N GLN A 200 -5.21 12.93 14.21
CA GLN A 200 -4.99 13.93 15.27
C GLN A 200 -6.24 14.78 15.56
N ASN A 201 -7.32 14.59 14.79
CA ASN A 201 -8.54 15.39 14.78
C ASN A 201 -9.77 14.67 15.38
N ILE A 202 -9.55 13.59 16.15
CA ILE A 202 -10.62 12.71 16.64
C ILE A 202 -11.68 13.47 17.46
N ASP A 203 -11.27 14.42 18.31
CA ASP A 203 -12.20 15.20 19.12
C ASP A 203 -13.08 16.13 18.27
N ASP A 204 -12.55 16.65 17.16
CA ASP A 204 -13.29 17.49 16.23
C ASP A 204 -14.34 16.68 15.45
N ILE A 205 -13.99 15.43 15.10
CA ILE A 205 -14.91 14.45 14.50
C ILE A 205 -16.03 14.12 15.50
N LYS A 206 -15.69 13.79 16.76
CA LYS A 206 -16.67 13.46 17.81
C LYS A 206 -17.67 14.59 18.03
N LYS A 207 -17.22 15.84 18.06
CA LYS A 207 -18.10 17.03 18.22
C LYS A 207 -19.11 17.19 17.08
N ARG A 208 -18.83 16.66 15.90
CA ARG A 208 -19.70 16.72 14.71
C ARG A 208 -20.47 15.43 14.47
N ALA A 209 -20.25 14.38 15.26
CA ALA A 209 -21.03 13.17 15.16
C ALA A 209 -22.48 13.45 15.58
N ASP A 210 -23.45 12.98 14.79
CA ASP A 210 -24.85 12.96 15.19
C ASP A 210 -25.29 11.54 15.55
N LYS A 211 -26.58 11.35 15.85
CA LYS A 211 -27.14 10.04 16.23
C LYS A 211 -27.00 8.96 15.15
N ASN A 212 -26.71 9.33 13.91
CA ASN A 212 -26.54 8.43 12.76
C ASN A 212 -25.06 8.28 12.36
N THR A 213 -24.13 8.76 13.18
CA THR A 213 -22.68 8.64 12.94
C THR A 213 -22.09 7.49 13.75
N ASN A 214 -21.55 6.50 13.06
CA ASN A 214 -20.76 5.42 13.65
C ASN A 214 -19.27 5.73 13.50
N LEU A 215 -18.53 5.74 14.62
CA LEU A 215 -17.08 5.93 14.61
C LEU A 215 -16.39 4.57 14.76
N ILE A 216 -15.66 4.15 13.73
CA ILE A 216 -14.99 2.86 13.65
C ILE A 216 -13.49 3.09 13.79
N TYR A 217 -12.94 2.74 14.95
CA TYR A 217 -11.55 2.99 15.29
C TYR A 217 -10.64 1.86 14.84
N TYR A 218 -9.63 2.22 14.06
CA TYR A 218 -8.50 1.34 13.72
C TYR A 218 -8.92 -0.03 13.18
N PRO A 219 -9.93 -0.13 12.29
CA PRO A 219 -10.37 -1.42 11.77
C PRO A 219 -9.23 -2.12 11.04
N ASP A 220 -9.13 -3.43 11.22
CA ASP A 220 -8.28 -4.27 10.41
C ASP A 220 -8.90 -4.49 9.02
N ALA A 221 -8.23 -5.30 8.19
CA ALA A 221 -8.66 -5.57 6.82
C ALA A 221 -10.05 -6.26 6.77
N GLU A 222 -10.29 -7.23 7.66
CA GLU A 222 -11.58 -7.91 7.76
C GLU A 222 -12.67 -6.92 8.15
N LYS A 223 -12.45 -6.11 9.19
CA LYS A 223 -13.45 -5.14 9.61
C LYS A 223 -13.73 -4.11 8.53
N MET A 224 -12.71 -3.65 7.80
CA MET A 224 -12.88 -2.73 6.67
C MET A 224 -13.75 -3.29 5.54
N LYS A 225 -13.74 -4.61 5.33
CA LYS A 225 -14.57 -5.29 4.32
C LYS A 225 -16.06 -5.32 4.70
N GLU A 226 -16.38 -5.28 5.98
CA GLU A 226 -17.75 -5.35 6.51
C GLU A 226 -18.52 -4.01 6.49
N VAL A 227 -17.80 -2.89 6.42
CA VAL A 227 -18.38 -1.53 6.50
C VAL A 227 -19.05 -1.11 5.19
#